data_AF-A0A7X4YXR9-F1
#
_entry.id   AF-A0A7X4YXR9-F1
#
_cell.length_a   1.000
_cell.length_b   1.000
_cell.length_c   1.000
_cell.angle_alpha   90.00
_cell.angle_beta   90.00
_cell.angle_gamma   90.00
#
_symmetry.space_group_name_H-M   'P 1'
#
loop_
_entity.id
_entity.type
_entity.pdbx_description
1 polymer ?
#
loop_
_entity_poly.entity_id
_entity_poly.type
_entity_poly.pdbx_seq_one_letter_code
_entity_poly.pdbx_strand_id
1 'polypeptide(L)' 'MRIEIANNGAPMTDEQLRSFESDRESSEEAEVTGLINIHRRIRLLLGERSGLSLASGPFGVVVTIRLTTI' A
#
# COMPACT_ATOMS: atom_id res chain seq x y z
N MET A 1 3.74 5.29 -14.37
CA MET A 1 4.44 6.19 -13.43
C MET A 1 4.66 5.49 -12.10
N ARG A 2 5.78 5.74 -11.42
CA ARG A 2 6.10 5.20 -10.09
C ARG A 2 6.42 6.36 -9.15
N ILE A 3 5.78 6.40 -7.98
CA ILE A 3 6.04 7.39 -6.93
C ILE A 3 6.51 6.62 -5.69
N GLU A 4 7.56 7.09 -5.05
CA GLU A 4 8.08 6.53 -3.80
C GLU A 4 8.02 7.59 -2.70
N ILE A 5 7.47 7.21 -1.54
CA ILE A 5 7.45 8.03 -0.33
C ILE A 5 8.17 7.25 0.76
N ALA A 6 9.24 7.81 1.30
CA ALA A 6 9.99 7.22 2.41
C ALA A 6 9.70 7.97 3.71
N ASN A 7 9.43 7.23 4.77
CA ASN A 7 9.29 7.73 6.13
C ASN A 7 10.41 7.12 6.97
N ASN A 8 11.26 7.95 7.57
CA ASN A 8 12.37 7.54 8.44
C ASN A 8 11.95 7.37 9.92
N GLY A 9 10.65 7.33 10.19
CA GLY A 9 10.11 7.02 11.51
C GLY A 9 10.23 5.52 11.84
N ALA A 10 9.50 5.10 12.88
CA ALA A 10 9.53 3.71 13.32
C ALA A 10 9.17 2.74 12.17
N PRO A 11 9.92 1.63 12.02
CA PRO A 11 9.59 0.61 11.04
C PRO A 11 8.28 -0.08 11.40
N MET A 12 7.55 -0.52 10.39
CA MET A 12 6.48 -1.50 10.56
C MET A 12 7.07 -2.88 10.82
N THR A 13 6.40 -3.67 11.67
CA THR A 13 6.74 -5.07 11.91
C THR A 13 6.28 -5.96 10.75
N ASP A 14 6.85 -7.16 10.65
CA ASP A 14 6.44 -8.15 9.63
C ASP A 14 4.96 -8.57 9.77
N GLU A 15 4.41 -8.50 10.98
CA GLU A 15 2.98 -8.73 11.22
C GLU A 15 2.12 -7.62 10.62
N GLN A 16 2.50 -6.36 10.83
CA GLN A 16 1.79 -5.21 10.25
C GLN A 16 1.88 -5.20 8.72
N LEU A 17 3.03 -5.57 8.15
CA LEU A 17 3.19 -5.73 6.70
C LEU A 17 2.27 -6.84 6.15
N ARG A 18 2.21 -7.99 6.82
CA ARG A 18 1.34 -9.10 6.43
C ARG A 18 -0.15 -8.77 6.56
N SER A 19 -0.55 -8.02 7.60
CA SER A 19 -1.92 -7.51 7.70
C SER A 19 -2.26 -6.63 6.50
N PHE A 20 -1.39 -5.67 6.17
CA PHE A 20 -1.61 -4.81 5.00
C PHE A 20 -1.69 -5.59 3.67
N GLU A 21 -0.85 -6.61 3.49
CA GLU A 21 -0.93 -7.52 2.33
C GLU A 21 -2.28 -8.23 2.25
N SER A 22 -2.77 -8.77 3.37
CA SER A 22 -4.04 -9.49 3.47
C SER A 22 -5.24 -8.55 3.24
N ASP A 23 -5.22 -7.38 3.88
CA ASP A 23 -6.33 -6.43 3.88
C ASP A 23 -6.51 -5.74 2.53
N ARG A 24 -5.42 -5.58 1.75
CA ARG A 24 -5.54 -4.94 0.43
C ARG A 24 -6.25 -5.81 -0.60
N GLU A 25 -6.09 -7.14 -0.48
CA GLU A 25 -6.72 -8.11 -1.39
C GLU A 25 -8.12 -8.52 -0.89
N SER A 26 -8.42 -8.30 0.39
CA SER A 26 -9.76 -8.51 0.93
C SER A 26 -10.76 -7.51 0.35
N SER A 27 -11.94 -7.99 -0.06
CA SER A 27 -13.08 -7.16 -0.48
C SER A 27 -13.93 -6.68 0.70
N GLU A 28 -13.71 -7.22 1.89
CA GLU A 28 -14.51 -6.89 3.07
C GLU A 28 -14.05 -5.56 3.69
N GLU A 29 -14.96 -4.96 4.45
CA GLU A 29 -14.81 -3.71 5.22
C GLU A 29 -13.83 -3.88 6.40
N ALA A 30 -12.72 -4.59 6.18
CA ALA A 30 -11.60 -4.63 7.09
C ALA A 30 -11.16 -3.19 7.38
N GLU A 31 -10.82 -2.92 8.65
CA GLU A 31 -10.50 -1.61 9.21
C GLU A 31 -9.73 -0.76 8.18
N VAL A 32 -10.44 0.19 7.57
CA VAL A 32 -9.95 0.80 6.34
C VAL A 32 -8.90 1.86 6.70
N THR A 33 -7.67 1.42 6.89
CA THR A 33 -6.54 2.32 7.04
C THR A 33 -6.44 3.21 5.78
N GLY A 34 -5.91 4.42 5.95
CA GLY A 34 -5.79 5.38 4.84
C GLY A 34 -5.09 4.79 3.60
N LEU A 35 -4.12 3.89 3.81
CA LEU A 35 -3.38 3.23 2.73
C LEU A 35 -4.24 2.22 1.95
N ILE A 36 -5.08 1.42 2.62
CA ILE A 36 -5.98 0.46 1.93
C ILE A 36 -7.01 1.21 1.09
N ASN A 37 -7.57 2.29 1.63
CA ASN A 37 -8.50 3.17 0.92
C ASN A 37 -7.89 3.74 -0.37
N ILE A 38 -6.64 4.21 -0.30
CA ILE A 38 -5.91 4.74 -1.46
C ILE A 38 -5.63 3.62 -2.48
N HIS A 39 -5.20 2.44 -2.04
CA HIS A 39 -4.92 1.29 -2.91
C HIS A 39 -6.15 0.92 -3.74
N ARG A 40 -7.29 0.71 -3.07
CA ARG A 40 -8.57 0.34 -3.70
C ARG A 40 -9.01 1.40 -4.71
N ARG A 41 -8.96 2.69 -4.35
CA ARG A 41 -9.33 3.78 -5.26
C ARG A 41 -8.45 3.85 -6.50
N ILE A 42 -7.14 3.65 -6.35
CA ILE A 42 -6.22 3.63 -7.49
C ILE A 42 -6.56 2.48 -8.44
N ARG A 43 -6.80 1.26 -7.93
CA ARG A 43 -7.18 0.11 -8.76
C ARG A 43 -8.53 0.31 -9.45
N LEU A 44 -9.51 0.90 -8.77
CA LEU A 44 -10.82 1.22 -9.36
C LEU A 44 -10.70 2.21 -10.53
N LEU A 45 -9.80 3.20 -10.44
CA LEU A 45 -9.66 4.24 -11.46
C LEU A 45 -8.71 3.84 -12.61
N LEU A 46 -7.66 3.06 -12.33
CA LEU A 46 -6.55 2.80 -13.26
C LEU A 46 -6.30 1.31 -13.51
N GLY A 47 -7.19 0.43 -13.04
CA GLY A 47 -7.09 -1.02 -13.18
C GLY A 47 -6.11 -1.69 -12.22
N GLU A 48 -6.09 -3.02 -12.25
CA GLU A 48 -5.40 -3.88 -11.27
C GLU A 48 -3.87 -3.79 -11.31
N ARG A 49 -3.31 -3.24 -12.40
CA ARG A 49 -1.86 -3.00 -12.53
C ARG A 49 -1.38 -1.74 -11.79
N SER A 50 -2.31 -1.01 -11.19
CA SER A 50 -2.06 0.18 -10.40
C SER A 50 -2.33 -0.10 -8.92
N GLY A 51 -1.73 0.66 -8.01
CA GLY A 51 -1.98 0.53 -6.58
C GLY A 51 -0.81 0.94 -5.71
N LEU A 52 -0.88 0.51 -4.45
CA LEU A 52 0.13 0.72 -3.41
C LEU A 52 0.83 -0.58 -3.03
N SER A 53 2.13 -0.50 -2.75
CA SER A 53 2.89 -1.52 -2.02
C SER A 53 3.73 -0.89 -0.90
N LEU A 54 4.00 -1.66 0.15
CA LEU A 54 4.79 -1.24 1.30
C LEU A 54 6.05 -2.09 1.42
N ALA A 55 7.14 -1.46 1.84
CA ALA A 55 8.32 -2.13 2.34
C ALA A 55 8.74 -1.44 3.65
N SER A 56 9.15 -2.23 4.64
CA SER A 56 9.68 -1.73 5.90
C SER A 56 11.08 -2.29 6.12
N GLY A 57 11.95 -1.52 6.76
CA GLY A 57 13.30 -1.93 7.08
C GLY A 57 13.93 -1.06 8.15
N PRO A 58 15.23 -1.23 8.45
CA PRO A 58 15.91 -0.49 9.53
C PRO A 58 15.83 1.04 9.42
N PHE A 59 15.57 1.55 8.21
CA PHE A 59 15.49 2.98 7.92
C PHE A 59 14.05 3.52 7.87
N GLY A 60 13.07 2.73 8.30
CA GLY A 60 11.65 3.08 8.34
C GLY A 60 10.84 2.42 7.24
N VAL A 61 9.85 3.13 6.69
CA VAL A 61 8.83 2.59 5.77
C VAL A 61 8.88 3.29 4.43
N VAL A 62 8.83 2.52 3.35
CA VAL A 62 8.71 3.00 1.98
C VAL A 62 7.36 2.58 1.42
N VAL A 63 6.61 3.57 0.95
CA VAL A 63 5.36 3.39 0.21
C VAL A 63 5.65 3.60 -1.27
N THR A 64 5.35 2.60 -2.09
CA THR A 64 5.42 2.72 -3.56
C THR A 64 4.02 2.81 -4.14
N ILE A 65 3.73 3.87 -4.90
CA ILE A 65 2.53 3.99 -5.73
C ILE A 65 2.89 3.67 -7.17
N ARG A 66 2.19 2.70 -7.77
CA ARG A 66 2.25 2.40 -9.20
C ARG A 66 0.98 2.90 -9.87
N LEU A 67 1.13 3.77 -10.87
CA LEU A 67 0.03 4.24 -11.71
C LEU A 67 0.29 3.79 -13.15
N THR A 68 -0.55 2.90 -13.66
CA THR A 68 -0.49 2.37 -15.02
C THR A 68 -1.83 2.68 -15.69
N THR A 69 -1.84 3.54 -16.69
CA THR A 69 -3.01 3.74 -17.55
C THR A 69 -3.12 2.57 -18.52
N ILE A 70 -4.36 2.12 -18.76
CA ILE A 70 -4.71 1.16 -19.81
C ILE A 70 -4.53 1.82 -21.17
#